data_AF-A0A2N3AH89-F1
#
_entry.id   AF-A0A2N3AH89-F1
#
_cell.length_a   1.000
_cell.length_b   1.000
_cell.length_c   1.000
_cell.angle_alpha   90.00
_cell.angle_beta   90.00
_cell.angle_gamma   90.00
#
_symmetry.space_group_name_H-M   'P 1'
#
loop_
_entity.id
_entity.type
_entity.pdbx_description
1 polymer ?
#
loop_
_entity_poly.entity_id
_entity_poly.type
_entity_poly.pdbx_seq_one_letter_code
_entity_poly.pdbx_strand_id
1 'polypeptide(L)'
;VMVNAVPNAKFGLAFNEASGPCLVRAEGNDSELKTLAIKNVKTIGAGHVFVIVLKDAFPINVLNAIKNCPEVCSIFCATANPVEVIIAQTDLGRGVLGVIDGNSPKGVETDKDVQERKEFLRMIGYKL
;
A
#
# COMPACT_ATOMS: atom_id res chain seq x y z
N VAL A 1 -14.26 -1.68 4.21
CA VAL A 1 -13.21 -0.67 4.46
C VAL A 1 -13.13 0.36 3.34
N MET A 2 -12.68 -0.01 2.14
CA MET A 2 -12.32 0.96 1.07
C MET A 2 -13.49 1.82 0.55
N VAL A 3 -14.63 1.20 0.22
CA VAL A 3 -15.77 1.88 -0.42
C VAL A 3 -16.35 3.03 0.43
N ASN A 4 -16.20 2.96 1.75
CA ASN A 4 -16.83 3.92 2.67
C ASN A 4 -15.89 5.08 3.05
N ALA A 5 -14.63 5.08 2.60
CA ALA A 5 -13.63 6.02 3.09
C ALA A 5 -13.63 7.36 2.35
N VAL A 6 -13.66 7.32 1.01
CA VAL A 6 -13.64 8.52 0.15
C VAL A 6 -14.62 8.27 -1.00
N PRO A 7 -15.68 9.08 -1.18
CA PRO A 7 -16.75 8.81 -2.14
C PRO A 7 -16.28 8.54 -3.58
N ASN A 8 -15.22 9.22 -4.02
CA ASN A 8 -14.71 9.11 -5.39
C ASN A 8 -13.44 8.25 -5.52
N ALA A 9 -12.96 7.61 -4.45
CA ALA A 9 -11.76 6.79 -4.52
C ALA A 9 -11.94 5.61 -5.47
N LYS A 10 -10.93 5.38 -6.30
CA LYS A 10 -10.80 4.18 -7.14
C LYS A 10 -9.78 3.25 -6.52
N PHE A 11 -10.11 1.97 -6.45
CA PHE A 11 -9.19 0.98 -5.90
C PHE A 11 -9.32 -0.40 -6.55
N GLY A 12 -8.21 -1.10 -6.54
CA GLY A 12 -8.13 -2.54 -6.75
C GLY A 12 -7.45 -3.21 -5.56
N LEU A 13 -8.00 -4.32 -5.10
CA LEU A 13 -7.49 -5.14 -4.02
C LEU A 13 -7.28 -6.57 -4.52
N ALA A 14 -6.16 -7.17 -4.16
CA ALA A 14 -5.93 -8.59 -4.35
C ALA A 14 -5.24 -9.20 -3.11
N PHE A 15 -5.54 -10.45 -2.81
CA PHE A 15 -5.07 -11.21 -1.65
C PHE A 15 -4.74 -12.65 -2.05
N ASN A 16 -3.60 -13.14 -1.58
CA ASN A 16 -3.19 -14.53 -1.78
C ASN A 16 -3.75 -15.43 -0.68
N GLU A 17 -4.79 -16.22 -0.98
CA GLU A 17 -5.20 -17.32 -0.11
C GLU A 17 -4.05 -18.32 0.04
N ALA A 18 -3.68 -18.68 1.27
CA ALA A 18 -2.49 -19.49 1.55
C ALA A 18 -2.79 -20.96 1.91
N SER A 19 -4.04 -21.40 1.73
CA SER A 19 -4.44 -22.78 1.99
C SER A 19 -5.61 -23.20 1.09
N GLY A 20 -5.90 -24.49 1.04
CA GLY A 20 -6.98 -25.03 0.22
C GLY A 20 -6.73 -24.77 -1.29
N PRO A 21 -7.66 -24.12 -2.01
CA PRO A 21 -7.49 -23.81 -3.43
C PRO A 21 -6.29 -22.90 -3.76
N CYS A 22 -5.77 -22.15 -2.77
CA CYS A 22 -4.64 -21.23 -2.93
C CYS A 22 -4.83 -20.22 -4.08
N LEU A 23 -6.03 -19.63 -4.18
CA LEU A 23 -6.37 -18.69 -5.24
C LEU A 23 -6.06 -17.24 -4.87
N VAL A 24 -5.75 -16.44 -5.88
CA VAL A 24 -5.76 -14.98 -5.71
C VAL A 24 -7.21 -14.52 -5.66
N ARG A 25 -7.62 -13.97 -4.51
CA ARG A 25 -8.92 -13.34 -4.30
C ARG A 25 -8.78 -11.85 -4.62
N ALA A 26 -9.70 -11.28 -5.39
CA ALA A 26 -9.58 -9.89 -5.81
C ALA A 26 -10.94 -9.19 -5.92
N GLU A 27 -10.97 -7.92 -5.55
CA GLU A 27 -12.15 -7.06 -5.58
C GLU A 27 -11.73 -5.61 -5.89
N GLY A 28 -12.65 -4.79 -6.39
CA GLY A 28 -12.35 -3.37 -6.64
C GLY A 28 -13.40 -2.69 -7.50
N ASN A 29 -13.47 -1.36 -7.39
CA ASN A 29 -14.40 -0.54 -8.18
C ASN A 29 -13.76 0.02 -9.47
N ASP A 30 -12.52 -0.39 -9.77
CA ASP A 30 -11.79 -0.09 -11.00
C ASP A 30 -11.08 -1.35 -11.52
N SER A 31 -11.32 -1.71 -12.78
CA SER A 31 -10.84 -2.95 -13.38
C SER A 31 -9.33 -2.94 -13.65
N GLU A 32 -8.76 -1.78 -13.99
CA GLU A 32 -7.33 -1.61 -14.25
C GLU A 32 -6.56 -1.75 -12.94
N LEU A 33 -7.00 -1.06 -11.89
CA LEU A 33 -6.38 -1.15 -10.57
C LEU A 33 -6.49 -2.55 -9.99
N LYS A 34 -7.63 -3.24 -10.19
CA LYS A 34 -7.81 -4.65 -9.76
C LYS A 34 -6.84 -5.57 -10.48
N THR A 35 -6.67 -5.39 -11.79
CA THR A 35 -5.71 -6.16 -12.60
C THR A 35 -4.28 -5.93 -12.12
N LEU A 36 -3.92 -4.69 -11.80
CA LEU A 36 -2.60 -4.36 -11.27
C LEU A 36 -2.37 -4.97 -9.88
N ALA A 37 -3.37 -4.94 -9.00
CA ALA A 37 -3.29 -5.59 -7.69
C ALA A 37 -3.08 -7.11 -7.82
N ILE A 38 -3.82 -7.77 -8.71
CA ILE A 38 -3.66 -9.21 -8.99
C ILE A 38 -2.24 -9.49 -9.51
N LYS A 39 -1.76 -8.70 -10.47
CA LYS A 39 -0.41 -8.85 -11.02
C LYS A 39 0.64 -8.76 -9.91
N ASN A 40 0.57 -7.72 -9.08
CA ASN A 40 1.56 -7.46 -8.03
C ASN A 40 1.55 -8.55 -6.95
N VAL A 41 0.36 -8.97 -6.47
CA VAL A 41 0.28 -10.01 -5.44
C VAL A 41 0.73 -11.38 -5.95
N LYS A 42 0.53 -11.68 -7.24
CA LYS A 42 1.10 -12.86 -7.92
C LYS A 42 2.60 -12.80 -8.03
N THR A 43 3.15 -11.64 -8.42
CA THR A 43 4.60 -11.44 -8.51
C THR A 43 5.27 -11.62 -7.14
N ILE A 44 4.67 -11.08 -6.08
CA ILE A 44 5.10 -11.32 -4.69
C ILE A 44 5.01 -12.81 -4.35
N GLY A 45 3.86 -13.44 -4.62
CA GLY A 45 3.66 -14.90 -4.51
C GLY A 45 3.77 -15.45 -3.09
N ALA A 46 3.74 -14.59 -2.07
CA ALA A 46 3.71 -14.99 -0.66
C ALA A 46 2.25 -15.14 -0.18
N GLY A 47 1.99 -16.19 0.58
CA GLY A 47 0.67 -16.47 1.15
C GLY A 47 0.24 -15.39 2.14
N HIS A 48 -1.06 -15.12 2.19
CA HIS A 48 -1.69 -14.11 3.06
C HIS A 48 -1.19 -12.67 2.87
N VAL A 49 -0.49 -12.38 1.77
CA VAL A 49 -0.20 -11.00 1.36
C VAL A 49 -1.39 -10.44 0.60
N PHE A 50 -1.70 -9.17 0.85
CA PHE A 50 -2.61 -8.39 0.03
C PHE A 50 -1.93 -7.15 -0.54
N VAL A 51 -2.44 -6.67 -1.67
CA VAL A 51 -2.04 -5.43 -2.32
C VAL A 51 -3.29 -4.60 -2.60
N ILE A 52 -3.26 -3.32 -2.21
CA ILE A 52 -4.25 -2.32 -2.60
C ILE A 52 -3.56 -1.32 -3.52
N VAL A 53 -4.13 -1.11 -4.71
CA VAL A 53 -3.76 -0.02 -5.61
C VAL A 53 -4.86 1.03 -5.52
N LEU A 54 -4.47 2.29 -5.31
CA LEU A 54 -5.38 3.40 -5.03
C LEU A 54 -5.20 4.53 -6.06
N LYS A 55 -6.31 5.15 -6.46
CA LYS A 55 -6.36 6.35 -7.29
C LYS A 55 -7.45 7.28 -6.76
N ASP A 56 -7.28 8.58 -6.98
CA ASP A 56 -8.19 9.64 -6.52
C ASP A 56 -8.43 9.64 -4.98
N ALA A 57 -7.46 9.10 -4.24
CA ALA A 57 -7.35 9.16 -2.79
C ALA A 57 -5.90 8.91 -2.36
N PHE A 58 -5.56 9.29 -1.13
CA PHE A 58 -4.26 9.05 -0.52
C PHE A 58 -4.34 7.95 0.54
N PRO A 59 -3.25 7.22 0.81
CA PRO A 59 -3.24 6.20 1.84
C PRO A 59 -3.68 6.71 3.22
N ILE A 60 -3.34 7.96 3.59
CA ILE A 60 -3.77 8.57 4.85
C ILE A 60 -5.30 8.64 5.03
N ASN A 61 -6.08 8.58 3.94
CA ASN A 61 -7.53 8.57 4.00
C ASN A 61 -8.11 7.21 4.45
N VAL A 62 -7.36 6.12 4.27
CA VAL A 62 -7.85 4.73 4.47
C VAL A 62 -7.04 3.94 5.49
N LEU A 63 -5.79 4.33 5.76
CA LEU A 63 -4.81 3.49 6.44
C LEU A 63 -5.24 3.05 7.84
N ASN A 64 -5.89 3.93 8.61
CA ASN A 64 -6.37 3.57 9.96
C ASN A 64 -7.53 2.58 9.90
N ALA A 65 -8.45 2.74 8.93
CA ALA A 65 -9.55 1.79 8.76
C ALA A 65 -9.04 0.40 8.30
N ILE A 66 -7.98 0.35 7.49
CA ILE A 66 -7.31 -0.90 7.11
C ILE A 66 -6.63 -1.53 8.34
N LYS A 67 -5.89 -0.76 9.12
CA LYS A 67 -5.23 -1.24 10.35
C LYS A 67 -6.21 -1.80 11.38
N ASN A 68 -7.43 -1.27 11.41
CA ASN A 68 -8.49 -1.73 12.32
C ASN A 68 -9.31 -2.90 11.75
N CYS A 69 -9.01 -3.38 10.54
CA CYS A 69 -9.66 -4.56 9.98
C CYS A 69 -9.15 -5.80 10.73
N PRO A 70 -10.01 -6.62 11.36
CA PRO A 70 -9.59 -7.73 12.21
C PRO A 70 -8.67 -8.76 11.52
N GLU A 71 -8.80 -8.91 10.21
CA GLU A 71 -8.02 -9.84 9.38
C GLU A 71 -6.61 -9.30 9.04
N VAL A 72 -6.32 -8.02 9.28
CA VAL A 72 -5.06 -7.38 8.89
C VAL A 72 -4.05 -7.44 10.03
N CYS A 73 -3.03 -8.29 9.88
CA CYS A 73 -1.95 -8.40 10.87
C CYS A 73 -0.94 -7.25 10.79
N SER A 74 -0.57 -6.82 9.58
CA SER A 74 0.51 -5.86 9.37
C SER A 74 0.41 -5.14 8.03
N ILE A 75 0.91 -3.91 7.97
CA ILE A 75 1.10 -3.15 6.73
C ILE A 75 2.59 -2.95 6.51
N PHE A 76 3.14 -3.46 5.42
CA PHE A 76 4.56 -3.31 5.08
C PHE A 76 4.89 -1.93 4.51
N CYS A 77 4.01 -1.36 3.69
CA CYS A 77 4.24 -0.11 2.99
C CYS A 77 2.92 0.54 2.56
N ALA A 78 2.90 1.88 2.43
CA ALA A 78 1.83 2.63 1.79
C ALA A 78 2.44 3.87 1.11
N THR A 79 2.76 3.75 -0.19
CA THR A 79 3.60 4.73 -0.90
C THR A 79 3.15 4.95 -2.35
N ALA A 80 3.66 6.03 -2.94
CA ALA A 80 3.64 6.29 -4.39
C ALA A 80 5.06 6.35 -4.99
N ASN A 81 6.10 6.13 -4.17
CA ASN A 81 7.48 6.02 -4.64
C ASN A 81 7.70 4.72 -5.43
N PRO A 82 8.80 4.61 -6.20
CA PRO A 82 9.34 3.31 -6.58
C PRO A 82 9.51 2.43 -5.35
N VAL A 83 9.06 1.18 -5.43
CA VAL A 83 9.06 0.25 -4.30
C VAL A 83 9.51 -1.14 -4.75
N GLU A 84 10.35 -1.77 -3.94
CA GLU A 84 10.75 -3.17 -4.08
C GLU A 84 10.31 -3.97 -2.84
N VAL A 85 9.96 -5.24 -3.04
CA VAL A 85 9.56 -6.15 -1.96
C VAL A 85 10.62 -7.22 -1.80
N ILE A 86 11.16 -7.37 -0.60
CA ILE A 86 12.19 -8.37 -0.29
C ILE A 86 11.50 -9.69 0.04
N ILE A 87 11.68 -10.68 -0.82
CA ILE A 87 11.06 -12.00 -0.70
C ILE A 87 12.09 -13.03 -0.24
N ALA A 88 11.80 -13.73 0.86
CA ALA A 88 12.47 -14.97 1.20
C ALA A 88 11.68 -16.15 0.65
N GLN A 89 12.40 -17.18 0.19
CA GLN A 89 11.80 -18.41 -0.31
C GLN A 89 12.46 -19.63 0.34
N THR A 90 11.63 -20.59 0.73
CA THR A 90 12.01 -21.93 1.22
C THR A 90 11.25 -23.00 0.43
N ASP A 91 11.45 -24.27 0.75
CA ASP A 91 10.69 -25.37 0.15
C ASP A 91 9.18 -25.30 0.45
N LEU A 92 8.79 -24.67 1.57
CA LEU A 92 7.38 -24.49 1.92
C LEU A 92 6.69 -23.39 1.09
N GLY A 93 7.42 -22.34 0.72
CA GLY A 93 6.83 -21.19 0.03
C GLY A 93 7.61 -19.88 0.22
N ARG A 94 6.91 -18.76 0.02
CA ARG A 94 7.47 -17.40 0.06
C ARG A 94 6.92 -16.57 1.22
N GLY A 95 7.78 -15.72 1.77
CA GLY A 95 7.42 -14.72 2.78
C GLY A 95 8.04 -13.36 2.48
N VAL A 96 7.39 -12.29 2.94
CA VAL A 96 7.89 -10.92 2.83
C VAL A 96 8.76 -10.62 4.05
N LEU A 97 10.04 -10.27 3.81
CA LEU A 97 10.96 -9.82 4.87
C LEU A 97 10.91 -8.32 5.12
N GLY A 98 10.55 -7.55 4.09
CA GLY A 98 10.51 -6.10 4.16
C GLY A 98 10.31 -5.46 2.79
N VAL A 99 10.41 -4.13 2.76
CA VAL A 99 10.27 -3.31 1.56
C VAL A 99 11.40 -2.30 1.46
N ILE A 100 11.73 -1.90 0.23
CA ILE A 100 12.57 -0.74 -0.06
C ILE A 100 11.63 0.31 -0.65
N ASP A 101 11.35 1.38 0.10
CA ASP A 101 10.43 2.45 -0.29
C ASP A 101 11.22 3.72 -0.63
N GLY A 102 11.36 3.99 -1.94
CA GLY A 102 12.06 5.16 -2.44
C GLY A 102 13.58 5.10 -2.24
N ASN A 103 14.17 6.27 -1.96
CA ASN A 103 15.62 6.48 -1.95
C ASN A 103 16.15 6.74 -0.54
N SER A 104 17.44 6.48 -0.32
CA SER A 104 18.12 6.83 0.94
C SER A 104 18.19 8.36 1.16
N PRO A 105 18.19 8.83 2.42
CA PRO A 105 18.39 10.24 2.73
C PRO A 105 19.70 10.79 2.14
N LYS A 106 19.66 12.02 1.62
CA LYS A 106 20.83 12.70 1.02
C LYS A 106 21.46 13.77 1.92
N GLY A 107 20.84 14.05 3.07
CA GLY A 107 21.24 15.10 3.99
C GLY A 107 20.19 15.34 5.07
N VAL A 108 20.36 16.41 5.84
CA VAL A 108 19.43 16.88 6.88
C VAL A 108 18.81 18.20 6.44
N GLU A 109 17.53 18.42 6.75
CA GLU A 109 16.82 19.65 6.39
C GLU A 109 17.44 20.90 7.03
N THR A 110 17.45 22.00 6.27
CA THR A 110 17.80 23.35 6.75
C THR A 110 16.57 24.11 7.26
N ASP A 111 16.77 25.25 7.91
CA ASP A 111 15.65 26.11 8.34
C ASP A 111 14.73 26.54 7.18
N LYS A 112 15.30 26.72 5.99
CA LYS A 112 14.55 27.03 4.77
C LYS A 112 13.66 25.86 4.36
N ASP A 113 14.20 24.64 4.35
CA ASP A 113 13.45 23.43 4.02
C ASP A 113 12.30 23.20 5.02
N VAL A 114 12.53 23.48 6.31
CA VAL A 114 11.51 23.44 7.37
C VAL A 114 10.37 24.43 7.08
N GLN A 115 10.70 25.66 6.67
CA GLN A 115 9.71 26.66 6.30
C GLN A 115 8.89 26.19 5.09
N GLU A 116 9.54 25.74 4.03
CA GLU A 116 8.89 25.28 2.80
C GLU A 116 7.91 24.12 3.05
N ARG A 117 8.31 23.09 3.79
CA ARG A 117 7.39 21.96 4.08
C ARG A 117 6.21 22.36 4.96
N LYS A 118 6.38 23.33 5.87
CA LYS A 118 5.27 23.85 6.71
C LYS A 118 4.28 24.65 5.87
N GLU A 119 4.78 25.51 4.98
CA GLU A 119 3.96 26.28 4.05
C GLU A 119 3.19 25.36 3.11
N PHE A 120 3.85 24.33 2.56
CA PHE A 120 3.21 23.34 1.71
C PHE A 120 2.03 22.65 2.41
N LEU A 121 2.19 22.19 3.66
CA LEU A 121 1.12 21.52 4.42
C LEU A 121 -0.09 22.44 4.67
N ARG A 122 0.12 23.74 4.84
CA ARG A 122 -0.95 24.74 4.96
C ARG A 122 -1.62 25.01 3.62
N MET A 123 -0.83 25.13 2.55
CA MET A 123 -1.31 25.34 1.18
C MET A 123 -2.25 24.22 0.73
N ILE A 124 -1.95 22.96 1.08
CA ILE A 124 -2.82 21.81 0.78
C ILE A 124 -3.90 21.56 1.84
N GLY A 125 -4.01 22.43 2.85
CA GLY A 125 -5.10 22.43 3.83
C GLY A 125 -5.01 21.37 4.94
N TYR A 126 -3.89 20.68 5.11
CA TYR A 126 -3.73 19.68 6.19
C TYR A 126 -3.30 20.30 7.53
N LYS A 127 -2.87 21.57 7.54
CA LYS A 127 -2.48 22.32 8.73
C LYS A 127 -2.97 23.77 8.63
N LEU A 128 -3.12 24.41 9.80
CA LEU A 128 -3.42 25.84 9.95
C LEU A 128 -2.14 26.66 10.17
#